data_AF-A0A7C7C2E2-F1
#
_entry.id   AF-A0A7C7C2E2-F1
#
_cell.length_a   1.000
_cell.length_b   1.000
_cell.length_c   1.000
_cell.angle_alpha   90.00
_cell.angle_beta   90.00
_cell.angle_gamma   90.00
#
_symmetry.space_group_name_H-M   'P 1'
#
loop_
_entity.id
_entity.type
_entity.pdbx_description
1 polymer ?
#
loop_
_entity_poly.entity_id
_entity_poly.type
_entity_poly.pdbx_seq_one_letter_code
_entity_poly.pdbx_strand_id
1 'polypeptide(L)'
;MPRDKEEEKRDKKIEALKESQGLFVATPVHSEVTLHYMKSCLDLQKECLLNSTSITFQLMKSSLVTQGRNLCVAAFLSSRADQMCFIDADISFSVRSIYRMYECPYEVSLVPYPMKTVDANKFRQDDVKRPSDHPDTKGYIFPVELTNMDAINMHNGFVEIKKGPAGCMMMKRSAFDKLIKAYPD
;
A
#
# COMPACT_ATOMS: atom_id res chain seq x y z
N MET A 1 26.18 34.01 18.14
CA MET A 1 25.00 34.60 17.48
C MET A 1 23.84 33.64 17.69
N PRO A 2 22.60 34.11 17.95
CA PRO A 2 21.43 33.22 17.95
C PRO A 2 21.35 32.51 16.59
N ARG A 3 21.07 31.21 16.57
CA ARG A 3 20.87 30.46 15.32
C ARG A 3 19.66 31.02 14.58
N ASP A 4 19.69 30.96 13.25
CA ASP A 4 18.57 31.38 12.41
C ASP A 4 17.35 30.53 12.75
N LYS A 5 16.17 31.15 12.91
CA LYS A 5 14.91 30.47 13.22
C LYS A 5 14.54 29.44 12.15
N GLU A 6 14.93 29.67 10.89
CA GLU A 6 14.72 28.71 9.80
C GLU A 6 15.63 27.47 9.94
N GLU A 7 16.86 27.65 10.42
CA GLU A 7 17.81 26.57 10.68
C GLU A 7 17.32 25.68 11.85
N GLU A 8 16.83 26.30 12.92
CA GLU A 8 16.25 25.56 14.06
C GLU A 8 15.00 24.75 13.68
N LYS A 9 14.13 25.28 12.80
CA LYS A 9 12.98 24.53 12.28
C LYS A 9 13.41 23.34 11.46
N ARG A 10 14.43 23.51 10.61
CA ARG A 10 14.98 22.43 9.78
C ARG A 10 15.58 21.32 10.64
N ASP A 11 16.35 21.68 11.68
CA ASP A 11 16.95 20.72 12.60
C ASP A 11 15.88 19.90 13.35
N LYS A 12 14.84 20.57 13.88
CA LYS A 12 13.71 19.90 14.54
C LYS A 12 13.00 18.92 13.61
N LYS A 13 12.82 19.30 12.34
CA LYS A 13 12.20 18.44 11.33
C LYS A 13 13.06 17.23 11.00
N ILE A 14 14.37 17.41 10.87
CA ILE A 14 15.32 16.31 10.66
C ILE A 14 15.31 15.35 11.86
N GLU A 15 15.22 15.86 13.09
CA GLU A 15 15.17 15.01 14.27
C GLU A 15 13.88 14.20 14.35
N ALA A 16 12.73 14.83 14.10
CA ALA A 16 11.44 14.12 14.01
C ALA A 16 11.45 13.02 12.93
N LEU A 17 12.11 13.25 11.79
CA LEU A 17 12.28 12.23 10.75
C LEU A 17 13.16 11.06 11.19
N LYS A 18 14.19 11.28 12.03
CA LYS A 18 15.04 10.20 12.55
C LYS A 18 14.31 9.36 13.62
N GLU A 19 13.46 10.00 14.42
CA GLU A 19 12.65 9.33 15.44
C GLU A 19 11.47 8.54 14.84
N SER A 20 10.98 8.97 13.67
CA SER A 20 9.92 8.27 12.95
C SER A 20 10.35 6.85 12.58
N GLN A 21 9.63 5.87 13.12
CA GLN A 21 9.71 4.46 12.69
C GLN A 21 9.20 4.27 11.24
N GLY A 22 8.71 5.33 10.58
CA GLY A 22 8.65 5.43 9.12
C GLY A 22 7.79 4.42 8.34
N LEU A 23 7.74 4.66 7.03
CA LEU A 23 7.05 3.85 6.03
C LEU A 23 8.08 3.17 5.13
N PHE A 24 8.05 1.85 5.05
CA PHE A 24 8.90 1.08 4.15
C PHE A 24 8.11 0.65 2.92
N VAL A 25 8.30 1.33 1.79
CA VAL A 25 7.67 0.97 0.53
C VAL A 25 8.52 -0.12 -0.14
N ALA A 26 7.94 -1.30 -0.31
CA ALA A 26 8.63 -2.45 -0.87
C ALA A 26 8.01 -2.87 -2.21
N THR A 27 8.83 -2.86 -3.27
CA THR A 27 8.38 -3.04 -4.64
C THR A 27 9.25 -4.07 -5.34
N PRO A 28 8.79 -5.33 -5.48
CA PRO A 28 9.49 -6.29 -6.32
C PRO A 28 9.30 -5.90 -7.78
N VAL A 29 10.39 -5.96 -8.53
CA VAL A 29 10.45 -5.52 -9.91
C VAL A 29 11.29 -6.50 -10.71
N HIS A 30 10.86 -6.80 -11.94
CA HIS A 30 11.67 -7.62 -12.84
C HIS A 30 12.75 -6.77 -13.53
N SER A 31 12.32 -5.69 -14.18
CA SER A 31 13.21 -4.79 -14.95
C SER A 31 12.87 -3.31 -14.76
N GLU A 32 11.59 -2.96 -14.83
CA GLU A 32 11.14 -1.58 -14.94
C GLU A 32 9.90 -1.31 -14.09
N VAL A 33 9.66 -0.04 -13.81
CA VAL A 33 8.44 0.44 -13.15
C VAL A 33 7.61 1.24 -14.12
N THR A 34 6.30 1.25 -13.95
CA THR A 34 5.42 2.06 -14.78
C THR A 34 5.56 3.55 -14.47
N LEU A 35 5.30 4.40 -15.48
CA LEU A 35 5.27 5.86 -15.32
C LEU A 35 4.36 6.28 -14.15
N HIS A 36 3.17 5.70 -14.08
CA HIS A 36 2.18 6.06 -13.07
C HIS A 36 2.60 5.65 -11.67
N TYR A 37 3.21 4.46 -11.50
CA TYR A 37 3.82 4.05 -10.24
C TYR A 37 4.89 5.05 -9.79
N MET A 38 5.80 5.45 -10.70
CA MET A 38 6.88 6.36 -10.36
C MET A 38 6.34 7.74 -9.94
N LYS A 39 5.34 8.24 -10.66
CA LYS A 39 4.65 9.49 -10.29
C LYS A 39 4.03 9.39 -8.89
N SER A 40 3.31 8.30 -8.59
CA SER A 40 2.72 8.06 -7.28
C SER A 40 3.77 8.02 -6.15
N CYS A 41 4.96 7.45 -6.41
CA CYS A 41 6.06 7.45 -5.45
C CYS A 41 6.59 8.85 -5.14
N LEU A 42 6.75 9.70 -6.16
CA LEU A 42 7.19 11.08 -5.97
C LEU A 42 6.17 11.90 -5.17
N ASP A 43 4.88 11.75 -5.50
CA ASP A 43 3.79 12.41 -4.78
C ASP A 43 3.77 11.95 -3.30
N LEU A 44 3.97 10.65 -3.04
CA LEU A 44 4.05 10.11 -1.68
C LEU A 44 5.29 10.60 -0.92
N GLN A 45 6.47 10.60 -1.54
CA GLN A 45 7.70 11.05 -0.91
C GLN A 45 7.59 12.52 -0.49
N LYS A 46 7.04 13.36 -1.36
CA LYS A 46 6.75 14.76 -1.04
C LYS A 46 5.86 14.87 0.21
N GLU A 47 4.78 14.11 0.25
CA GLU A 47 3.84 14.18 1.37
C GLU A 47 4.45 13.67 2.68
N CYS A 48 5.22 12.57 2.64
CA CYS A 48 5.97 12.08 3.80
C CYS A 48 6.96 13.12 4.34
N LEU A 49 7.68 13.80 3.45
CA LEU A 49 8.57 14.90 3.85
C LEU A 49 7.81 16.06 4.48
N LEU A 50 6.61 16.41 4.00
CA LEU A 50 5.80 17.48 4.58
C LEU A 50 5.29 17.13 5.99
N ASN A 51 4.92 15.87 6.22
CA ASN A 51 4.37 15.38 7.49
C ASN A 51 5.43 14.83 8.46
N SER A 52 6.72 14.98 8.16
CA SER A 52 7.83 14.43 8.96
C SER A 52 7.76 12.90 9.17
N THR A 53 7.18 12.20 8.20
CA THR A 53 7.15 10.74 8.16
C THR A 53 8.37 10.25 7.41
N SER A 54 9.22 9.46 8.07
CA SER A 54 10.36 8.82 7.40
C SER A 54 9.83 7.85 6.34
N ILE A 55 10.44 7.83 5.16
CA ILE A 55 10.05 6.92 4.09
C ILE A 55 11.28 6.30 3.45
N THR A 56 11.23 4.99 3.22
CA THR A 56 12.25 4.23 2.49
C THR A 56 11.60 3.54 1.30
N PHE A 57 12.18 3.68 0.12
CA PHE A 57 11.78 2.94 -1.07
C PHE A 57 12.78 1.80 -1.32
N GLN A 58 12.32 0.56 -1.27
CA GLN A 58 13.08 -0.64 -1.58
C GLN A 58 12.53 -1.24 -2.87
N LEU A 59 13.22 -0.98 -3.98
CA LEU A 59 12.98 -1.69 -5.24
C LEU A 59 13.83 -2.95 -5.25
N MET A 60 13.20 -4.12 -5.39
CA MET A 60 13.87 -5.41 -5.30
C MET A 60 13.82 -6.13 -6.65
N LYS A 61 14.98 -6.24 -7.31
CA LYS A 61 15.07 -6.95 -8.59
C LYS A 61 14.97 -8.46 -8.36
N SER A 62 14.01 -9.12 -8.99
CA SER A 62 13.94 -10.59 -9.04
C SER A 62 13.21 -11.06 -10.29
N SER A 63 13.66 -12.19 -10.85
CA SER A 63 12.96 -12.86 -11.95
C SER A 63 11.71 -13.61 -11.49
N LEU A 64 11.58 -13.90 -10.19
CA LEU A 64 10.46 -14.64 -9.62
C LEU A 64 9.76 -13.80 -8.56
N VAL A 65 8.46 -13.53 -8.78
CA VAL A 65 7.67 -12.65 -7.91
C VAL A 65 7.68 -13.12 -6.45
N THR A 66 7.56 -14.43 -6.20
CA THR A 66 7.56 -14.97 -4.83
C THR A 66 8.89 -14.72 -4.12
N GLN A 67 10.01 -14.93 -4.81
CA GLN A 67 11.33 -14.63 -4.28
C GLN A 67 11.52 -13.14 -4.02
N GLY A 68 11.13 -12.28 -4.98
CA GLY A 68 11.19 -10.83 -4.82
C GLY A 68 10.41 -10.34 -3.60
N ARG A 69 9.22 -10.89 -3.35
CA ARG A 69 8.39 -10.61 -2.17
C ARG A 69 9.10 -11.00 -0.86
N ASN A 70 9.71 -12.18 -0.81
CA ASN A 70 10.44 -12.63 0.39
C ASN A 70 11.67 -11.75 0.67
N LEU A 71 12.41 -11.35 -0.37
CA LEU A 71 13.55 -10.44 -0.23
C LEU A 71 13.13 -9.05 0.25
N CYS A 72 11.98 -8.54 -0.21
CA CYS A 72 11.38 -7.32 0.31
C CYS A 72 11.08 -7.41 1.81
N VAL A 73 10.47 -8.52 2.25
CA VAL A 73 10.19 -8.77 3.69
C VAL A 73 11.49 -8.85 4.49
N ALA A 74 12.52 -9.55 3.99
CA ALA A 74 13.81 -9.64 4.66
C ALA A 74 14.49 -8.26 4.83
N ALA A 75 14.44 -7.42 3.80
CA ALA A 75 14.95 -6.05 3.84
C ALA A 75 14.17 -5.18 4.85
N PHE A 76 12.84 -5.30 4.86
CA PHE A 76 11.99 -4.61 5.84
C PHE A 76 12.30 -5.04 7.27
N LEU A 77 12.39 -6.35 7.53
CA LEU A 77 12.68 -6.89 8.87
C LEU A 77 14.04 -6.42 9.40
N SER A 78 15.02 -6.26 8.50
CA SER A 78 16.36 -5.74 8.81
C SER A 78 16.39 -4.21 9.01
N SER A 79 15.33 -3.50 8.61
CA SER A 79 15.19 -2.06 8.81
C SER A 79 14.59 -1.75 10.19
N ARG A 80 14.59 -0.47 10.58
CA ARG A 80 13.87 0.03 11.76
C ARG A 80 12.41 0.39 11.48
N ALA A 81 11.89 0.04 10.30
CA ALA A 81 10.57 0.50 9.91
C ALA A 81 9.45 -0.26 10.65
N ASP A 82 8.38 0.41 11.07
CA ASP A 82 7.26 -0.24 11.75
C ASP A 82 6.22 -0.83 10.79
N GLN A 83 6.10 -0.25 9.60
CA GLN A 83 5.10 -0.65 8.61
C GLN A 83 5.73 -0.80 7.23
N MET A 84 5.37 -1.88 6.56
CA MET A 84 5.74 -2.15 5.18
C MET A 84 4.53 -1.97 4.28
N CYS A 85 4.65 -1.08 3.28
CA CYS A 85 3.68 -0.99 2.19
C CYS A 85 4.24 -1.71 0.98
N PHE A 86 3.68 -2.88 0.70
CA PHE A 86 3.98 -3.63 -0.50
C PHE A 86 3.21 -3.04 -1.69
N ILE A 87 3.90 -2.72 -2.78
CA ILE A 87 3.29 -2.17 -4.01
C ILE A 87 3.90 -2.85 -5.23
N ASP A 88 3.08 -3.41 -6.13
CA ASP A 88 3.56 -3.95 -7.39
C ASP A 88 4.01 -2.80 -8.33
N ALA A 89 5.04 -3.04 -9.14
CA ALA A 89 5.66 -2.03 -10.02
C ALA A 89 4.73 -1.46 -11.13
N ASP A 90 3.60 -2.13 -11.39
CA ASP A 90 2.57 -1.72 -12.35
C ASP A 90 1.31 -1.13 -11.70
N ILE A 91 1.33 -0.88 -10.39
CA ILE A 91 0.20 -0.29 -9.66
C ILE A 91 0.41 1.20 -9.41
N SER A 92 -0.53 2.01 -9.88
CA SER A 92 -0.65 3.41 -9.48
C SER A 92 -1.48 3.53 -8.20
N PHE A 93 -1.14 4.50 -7.37
CA PHE A 93 -1.82 4.69 -6.09
C PHE A 93 -1.94 6.17 -5.72
N SER A 94 -2.91 6.47 -4.87
CA SER A 94 -3.07 7.80 -4.30
C SER A 94 -2.36 7.88 -2.95
N VAL A 95 -1.75 9.03 -2.67
CA VAL A 95 -1.11 9.32 -1.38
C VAL A 95 -2.12 9.15 -0.24
N ARG A 96 -3.36 9.63 -0.44
CA ARG A 96 -4.46 9.48 0.52
C ARG A 96 -4.71 8.02 0.88
N SER A 97 -4.67 7.10 -0.08
CA SER A 97 -4.87 5.67 0.17
C SER A 97 -3.77 5.09 1.05
N ILE A 98 -2.51 5.47 0.81
CA ILE A 98 -1.36 5.00 1.59
C ILE A 98 -1.45 5.50 3.03
N TYR A 99 -1.74 6.78 3.25
CA TYR A 99 -1.91 7.32 4.60
C TYR A 99 -3.08 6.67 5.34
N ARG A 100 -4.22 6.42 4.65
CA ARG A 100 -5.34 5.71 5.26
C ARG A 100 -4.96 4.30 5.72
N MET A 101 -4.13 3.60 4.95
CA MET A 101 -3.61 2.29 5.35
C MET A 101 -2.57 2.39 6.46
N TYR A 102 -1.74 3.44 6.46
CA TYR A 102 -0.72 3.68 7.48
C TYR A 102 -1.33 3.98 8.86
N GLU A 103 -2.44 4.71 8.89
CA GLU A 103 -3.21 5.04 10.10
C GLU A 103 -4.22 3.93 10.47
N CYS A 104 -4.28 2.85 9.68
CA CYS A 104 -5.22 1.76 9.90
C CYS A 104 -4.98 1.09 11.26
N PRO A 105 -6.02 0.82 12.06
CA PRO A 105 -5.84 0.12 13.34
C PRO A 105 -5.44 -1.35 13.13
N TYR A 106 -5.84 -1.97 12.02
CA TYR A 106 -5.57 -3.38 11.73
C TYR A 106 -4.12 -3.60 11.30
N GLU A 107 -3.60 -4.81 11.54
CA GLU A 107 -2.20 -5.14 11.20
C GLU A 107 -1.96 -5.37 9.72
N VAL A 108 -3.01 -5.73 8.98
CA VAL A 108 -2.98 -5.93 7.53
C VAL A 108 -4.13 -5.14 6.91
N SER A 109 -3.83 -4.34 5.90
CA SER A 109 -4.82 -3.66 5.09
C SER A 109 -4.37 -3.61 3.64
N LEU A 110 -5.32 -3.52 2.70
CA LEU A 110 -5.02 -3.47 1.28
C LEU A 110 -6.02 -2.61 0.54
N VAL A 111 -5.62 -2.15 -0.64
CA VAL A 111 -6.51 -1.49 -1.59
C VAL A 111 -6.87 -2.49 -2.70
N PRO A 112 -8.15 -2.85 -2.85
CA PRO A 112 -8.55 -3.70 -3.96
C PRO A 112 -8.43 -2.93 -5.28
N TYR A 113 -7.98 -3.62 -6.32
CA TYR A 113 -7.92 -3.11 -7.68
C TYR A 113 -8.61 -4.09 -8.63
N PRO A 114 -9.17 -3.60 -9.75
CA PRO A 114 -9.87 -4.47 -10.67
C PRO A 114 -8.90 -5.38 -11.43
N MET A 115 -9.39 -6.55 -11.84
CA MET A 115 -8.67 -7.39 -12.80
C MET A 115 -8.55 -6.68 -14.15
N LYS A 116 -7.52 -7.04 -14.93
CA LYS A 116 -7.27 -6.48 -16.28
C LYS A 116 -8.41 -6.83 -17.27
N THR A 117 -9.19 -7.86 -16.96
CA THR A 117 -10.32 -8.32 -17.79
C THR A 117 -11.64 -7.66 -17.36
N VAL A 118 -12.40 -7.17 -18.34
CA VAL A 118 -13.77 -6.70 -18.15
C VAL A 118 -14.74 -7.81 -18.56
N ASP A 119 -15.68 -8.15 -17.68
CA ASP A 119 -16.71 -9.15 -17.96
C ASP A 119 -17.91 -8.50 -18.66
N ALA A 120 -18.21 -8.95 -19.88
CA ALA A 120 -19.28 -8.39 -20.70
C ALA A 120 -20.69 -8.66 -20.14
N ASN A 121 -20.91 -9.79 -19.47
CA ASN A 121 -22.20 -10.10 -18.85
C ASN A 121 -22.40 -9.23 -17.62
N LYS A 122 -21.36 -9.09 -16.80
CA LYS A 122 -21.35 -8.16 -15.68
C LYS A 122 -21.55 -6.72 -16.15
N PHE A 123 -20.91 -6.31 -17.25
CA PHE A 123 -21.11 -5.00 -17.82
C PHE A 123 -22.59 -4.74 -18.12
N ARG A 124 -23.29 -5.67 -18.80
CA ARG A 124 -24.72 -5.55 -19.09
C ARG A 124 -25.57 -5.46 -17.82
N GLN A 125 -25.27 -6.28 -16.82
CA GLN A 125 -25.97 -6.23 -15.52
C GLN A 125 -25.75 -4.90 -14.80
N ASP A 126 -24.50 -4.43 -14.78
CA ASP A 126 -24.11 -3.14 -14.23
C ASP A 126 -24.82 -2.00 -14.97
N ASP A 127 -24.92 -2.07 -16.30
CA ASP A 127 -25.56 -1.03 -17.12
C ASP A 127 -27.06 -0.90 -16.80
N VAL A 128 -27.75 -2.02 -16.60
CA VAL A 128 -29.14 -2.03 -16.14
C VAL A 128 -29.28 -1.50 -14.71
N LYS A 129 -28.37 -1.88 -13.81
CA LYS A 129 -28.45 -1.51 -12.38
C LYS A 129 -28.05 -0.06 -12.10
N ARG A 130 -27.09 0.46 -12.86
CA ARG A 130 -26.52 1.82 -12.74
C ARG A 130 -26.41 2.48 -14.13
N PRO A 131 -27.54 2.86 -14.75
CA PRO A 131 -27.56 3.37 -16.12
C PRO A 131 -26.89 4.75 -16.26
N SER A 132 -26.90 5.56 -15.20
CA SER A 132 -26.27 6.90 -15.18
C SER A 132 -24.74 6.87 -15.09
N ASP A 133 -24.17 5.75 -14.67
CA ASP A 133 -22.73 5.66 -14.43
C ASP A 133 -21.94 5.55 -15.73
N HIS A 134 -20.74 6.12 -15.73
CA HIS A 134 -19.85 6.07 -16.90
C HIS A 134 -19.54 4.61 -17.29
N PRO A 135 -19.54 4.25 -18.58
CA PRO A 135 -19.25 2.89 -19.04
C PRO A 135 -17.95 2.29 -18.47
N ASP A 136 -16.90 3.09 -18.35
CA ASP A 136 -15.58 2.70 -17.79
C ASP A 136 -15.60 2.40 -16.28
N THR A 137 -16.77 2.39 -15.65
CA THR A 137 -16.92 1.91 -14.26
C THR A 137 -17.58 0.54 -14.21
N LYS A 138 -17.98 -0.03 -15.36
CA LYS A 138 -18.83 -1.22 -15.48
C LYS A 138 -18.05 -2.46 -15.89
N GLY A 139 -18.51 -3.63 -15.47
CA GLY A 139 -17.95 -4.93 -15.86
C GLY A 139 -16.64 -5.33 -15.17
N TYR A 140 -16.05 -4.47 -14.33
CA TYR A 140 -14.81 -4.79 -13.61
C TYR A 140 -15.05 -5.77 -12.46
N ILE A 141 -14.22 -6.80 -12.36
CA ILE A 141 -14.23 -7.73 -11.23
C ILE A 141 -13.06 -7.39 -10.30
N PHE A 142 -13.35 -7.28 -9.01
CA PHE A 142 -12.35 -7.09 -7.97
C PHE A 142 -12.09 -8.44 -7.30
N PRO A 143 -10.84 -8.91 -7.23
CA PRO A 143 -10.51 -10.23 -6.69
C PRO A 143 -10.51 -10.20 -5.15
N VAL A 144 -11.69 -10.02 -4.56
CA VAL A 144 -11.90 -9.93 -3.12
C VAL A 144 -12.92 -10.98 -2.69
N GLU A 145 -12.58 -11.75 -1.66
CA GLU A 145 -13.47 -12.70 -1.01
C GLU A 145 -13.98 -12.08 0.29
N LEU A 146 -15.27 -11.75 0.36
CA LEU A 146 -15.90 -11.21 1.57
C LEU A 146 -16.18 -12.33 2.58
N THR A 147 -16.25 -11.98 3.86
CA THR A 147 -16.68 -12.91 4.91
C THR A 147 -18.15 -13.32 4.74
N ASN A 148 -19.00 -12.35 4.43
CA ASN A 148 -20.41 -12.52 4.10
C ASN A 148 -20.80 -11.58 2.94
N MET A 149 -21.30 -12.12 1.83
CA MET A 149 -21.70 -11.30 0.67
C MET A 149 -23.03 -10.56 0.88
N ASP A 150 -23.88 -11.07 1.76
CA ASP A 150 -25.21 -10.50 2.04
C ASP A 150 -25.15 -9.41 3.12
N ALA A 151 -24.03 -9.31 3.86
CA ALA A 151 -23.83 -8.35 4.93
C ALA A 151 -22.42 -7.75 4.89
N ILE A 152 -22.27 -6.65 4.14
CA ILE A 152 -21.02 -5.90 4.07
C ILE A 152 -20.97 -4.91 5.23
N ASN A 153 -20.34 -5.32 6.33
CA ASN A 153 -20.14 -4.46 7.50
C ASN A 153 -18.88 -3.60 7.30
N MET A 154 -19.08 -2.29 7.16
CA MET A 154 -17.99 -1.32 7.06
C MET A 154 -17.76 -0.66 8.42
N HIS A 155 -16.53 -0.71 8.92
CA HIS A 155 -16.11 -0.08 10.17
C HIS A 155 -14.99 0.93 9.89
N ASN A 156 -15.24 2.22 10.16
CA ASN A 156 -14.31 3.33 9.91
C ASN A 156 -13.74 3.34 8.47
N GLY A 157 -14.58 2.99 7.50
CA GLY A 157 -14.19 2.92 6.08
C GLY A 157 -13.49 1.64 5.66
N PHE A 158 -13.26 0.68 6.56
CA PHE A 158 -12.65 -0.62 6.27
C PHE A 158 -13.69 -1.74 6.28
N VAL A 159 -13.47 -2.75 5.46
CA VAL A 159 -14.30 -3.95 5.35
C VAL A 159 -13.39 -5.16 5.60
N GLU A 160 -13.83 -6.08 6.46
CA GLU A 160 -13.13 -7.34 6.69
C GLU A 160 -13.32 -8.28 5.50
N ILE A 161 -12.21 -8.88 5.05
CA ILE A 161 -12.18 -9.77 3.89
C ILE A 161 -11.43 -11.05 4.24
N LYS A 162 -11.82 -12.17 3.62
CA LYS A 162 -11.10 -13.44 3.74
C LYS A 162 -9.83 -13.44 2.88
N LYS A 163 -9.94 -12.88 1.67
CA LYS A 163 -8.84 -12.81 0.69
C LYS A 163 -8.97 -11.55 -0.15
N GLY A 164 -7.83 -11.04 -0.58
CA GLY A 164 -7.76 -9.90 -1.49
C GLY A 164 -6.44 -9.89 -2.26
N PRO A 165 -6.30 -8.97 -3.23
CA PRO A 165 -5.08 -8.88 -4.01
C PRO A 165 -3.96 -8.25 -3.20
N ALA A 166 -2.73 -8.73 -3.40
CA ALA A 166 -1.55 -8.27 -2.68
C ALA A 166 -0.65 -7.35 -3.52
N GLY A 167 -1.23 -6.52 -4.40
CA GLY A 167 -0.49 -5.55 -5.22
C GLY A 167 -0.39 -4.14 -4.64
N CYS A 168 -1.17 -3.84 -3.60
CA CYS A 168 -1.07 -2.62 -2.79
C CYS A 168 -1.58 -2.93 -1.38
N MET A 169 -0.66 -3.27 -0.47
CA MET A 169 -0.97 -3.84 0.84
C MET A 169 -0.03 -3.27 1.91
N MET A 170 -0.59 -2.78 3.00
CA MET A 170 0.14 -2.36 4.19
C MET A 170 0.13 -3.47 5.23
N MET A 171 1.30 -3.75 5.80
CA MET A 171 1.48 -4.72 6.88
C MET A 171 2.32 -4.10 7.99
N LYS A 172 1.84 -4.17 9.23
CA LYS A 172 2.60 -3.81 10.42
C LYS A 172 3.64 -4.88 10.73
N ARG A 173 4.77 -4.50 11.32
CA ARG A 173 5.83 -5.42 11.77
C ARG A 173 5.28 -6.54 12.65
N SER A 174 4.34 -6.22 13.53
CA SER A 174 3.67 -7.18 14.43
C SER A 174 2.96 -8.33 13.70
N ALA A 175 2.50 -8.11 12.46
CA ALA A 175 1.95 -9.18 11.62
C ALA A 175 3.03 -10.20 11.27
N PHE A 176 4.22 -9.74 10.89
CA PHE A 176 5.36 -10.60 10.58
C PHE A 176 5.87 -11.33 11.82
N ASP A 177 5.95 -10.66 12.96
CA ASP A 177 6.35 -11.30 14.22
C ASP A 177 5.43 -12.47 14.59
N LYS A 178 4.12 -12.29 14.39
CA LYS A 178 3.12 -13.35 14.58
C LYS A 178 3.29 -14.49 13.58
N LEU A 179 3.55 -14.18 12.31
CA LEU A 179 3.80 -15.18 11.28
C LEU A 179 5.06 -15.99 11.58
N ILE A 180 6.19 -15.35 11.90
CA ILE A 180 7.44 -16.02 12.25
C ILE A 180 7.25 -16.93 13.46
N LYS A 181 6.49 -16.48 14.47
CA LYS A 181 6.20 -17.28 15.66
C LYS A 181 5.29 -18.48 15.35
N ALA A 182 4.30 -18.30 14.47
CA ALA A 182 3.35 -19.35 14.10
C ALA A 182 3.94 -20.36 13.10
N TYR A 183 4.92 -19.95 12.30
CA TYR A 183 5.56 -20.73 11.24
C TYR A 183 7.10 -20.63 11.35
N PRO A 184 7.72 -21.32 12.32
CA PRO A 184 9.16 -21.24 12.56
C PRO A 184 10.02 -22.01 11.55
N ASP A 185 9.40 -22.87 10.73
CA ASP A 185 10.05 -23.80 9.78
C ASP A 185 9.86 -23.38 8.31
#